data_AF-A0A952AFE7-F1
#
_entry.id   AF-A0A952AFE7-F1
#
_cell.length_a   1.000
_cell.length_b   1.000
_cell.length_c   1.000
_cell.angle_alpha   90.00
_cell.angle_beta   90.00
_cell.angle_gamma   90.00
#
_symmetry.space_group_name_H-M   'P 1'
#
loop_
_entity.id
_entity.type
_entity.pdbx_description
1 polymer ?
#
loop_
_entity_poly.entity_id
_entity_poly.type
_entity_poly.pdbx_seq_one_letter_code
_entity_poly.pdbx_strand_id
1 'polypeptide(L)'
;MLQRIQSVWLLIASLLSFATLKFSFYGGNKLVNGVNTFINYTAKENLFILILTVAVAVATLVSIFLYKDRKQQLKIISVIFIVDIVTIVLIYFNTKKFESGTFALSSIIYFAIPVFLILAMLAIWKDEKLVKSADRLR
;
A
#
# COMPACT_ATOMS: atom_id res chain seq x y z
N MET A 1 13.52 20.54 1.41
CA MET A 1 14.59 19.54 1.21
C MET A 1 13.96 18.17 1.06
N LEU A 2 13.80 17.70 -0.17
CA LEU A 2 13.18 16.41 -0.54
C LEU A 2 14.13 15.20 -0.30
N GLN A 3 15.30 15.46 0.27
CA GLN A 3 16.44 14.55 0.38
C GLN A 3 16.50 13.90 1.76
N ARG A 4 15.38 13.27 2.17
CA ARG A 4 15.30 12.49 3.42
C ARG A 4 14.84 11.08 3.09
N ILE A 5 15.36 10.09 3.81
CA ILE A 5 15.07 8.68 3.55
C ILE A 5 13.57 8.34 3.58
N GLN A 6 12.75 9.15 4.27
CA GLN A 6 11.29 9.04 4.28
C GLN A 6 10.65 9.16 2.88
N SER A 7 11.11 10.08 2.02
CA SER A 7 10.52 10.28 0.69
C SER A 7 10.83 9.13 -0.23
N VAL A 8 12.00 8.48 -0.05
CA VAL A 8 12.38 7.27 -0.79
C VAL A 8 11.47 6.10 -0.42
N TRP A 9 11.21 5.87 0.86
CA TRP A 9 10.29 4.81 1.30
C TRP A 9 8.87 5.03 0.80
N LEU A 10 8.37 6.27 0.87
CA LEU A 10 7.04 6.61 0.35
C LEU A 10 6.95 6.48 -1.18
N LEU A 11 8.01 6.84 -1.90
CA LEU A 11 8.08 6.69 -3.34
C LEU A 11 8.05 5.21 -3.75
N ILE A 12 8.81 4.36 -3.06
CA ILE A 12 8.78 2.90 -3.27
C ILE A 12 7.39 2.34 -2.94
N ALA A 13 6.78 2.72 -1.81
CA ALA A 13 5.44 2.29 -1.44
C ALA A 13 4.40 2.70 -2.49
N SER A 14 4.49 3.91 -3.03
CA SER A 14 3.60 4.40 -4.09
C SER A 14 3.79 3.61 -5.39
N LEU A 15 5.03 3.39 -5.83
CA LEU A 15 5.34 2.58 -7.02
C LEU A 15 4.82 1.15 -6.89
N LEU A 16 5.00 0.50 -5.73
CA LEU A 16 4.46 -0.82 -5.48
C LEU A 16 2.92 -0.81 -5.47
N SER A 17 2.30 0.22 -4.90
CA SER A 17 0.84 0.40 -4.90
C SER A 17 0.27 0.61 -6.32
N PHE A 18 1.02 1.22 -7.23
CA PHE A 18 0.64 1.26 -8.65
C PHE A 18 0.90 -0.07 -9.35
N ALA A 19 1.96 -0.79 -8.97
CA ALA A 19 2.29 -2.10 -9.52
C ALA A 19 1.17 -3.14 -9.26
N THR A 20 0.52 -3.10 -8.09
CA THR A 20 -0.61 -4.00 -7.76
C THR A 20 -1.84 -3.83 -8.67
N LEU A 21 -1.91 -2.76 -9.48
CA LEU A 21 -2.95 -2.60 -10.51
C LEU A 21 -2.67 -3.43 -11.78
N LYS A 22 -1.41 -3.80 -12.02
CA LYS A 22 -1.01 -4.65 -13.15
C LYS A 22 -0.73 -6.09 -12.74
N PHE A 23 -0.21 -6.29 -11.54
CA PHE A 23 0.15 -7.62 -11.07
C PHE A 23 -0.99 -8.31 -10.32
N SER A 24 -1.19 -9.61 -10.60
CA SER A 24 -2.22 -10.43 -9.97
C SER A 24 -1.88 -10.72 -8.50
N PHE A 25 -2.89 -10.77 -7.64
CA PHE A 25 -2.73 -11.24 -6.27
C PHE A 25 -2.93 -12.77 -6.17
N TYR A 26 -3.92 -13.28 -6.89
CA TYR A 26 -4.33 -14.68 -6.83
C TYR A 26 -4.70 -15.17 -8.22
N GLY A 27 -4.38 -16.41 -8.55
CA GLY A 27 -4.77 -17.04 -9.81
C GLY A 27 -5.56 -18.30 -9.50
N GLY A 28 -6.77 -18.42 -10.02
CA GLY A 28 -7.64 -19.54 -9.68
C GLY A 28 -8.72 -19.80 -10.71
N ASN A 29 -9.29 -21.00 -10.65
CA ASN A 29 -10.43 -21.37 -11.47
C ASN A 29 -11.70 -20.79 -10.88
N LYS A 30 -12.48 -20.14 -11.74
CA LYS A 30 -13.82 -19.68 -11.43
C LYS A 30 -14.77 -20.28 -12.46
N LEU A 31 -15.89 -20.81 -11.99
CA LEU A 31 -17.00 -21.20 -12.86
C LEU A 31 -17.59 -19.94 -13.49
N VAL A 32 -17.35 -19.77 -14.78
CA VAL A 32 -17.98 -18.74 -15.59
C VAL A 32 -18.77 -19.47 -16.67
N ASN A 33 -20.10 -19.31 -16.65
CA ASN A 33 -21.01 -19.97 -17.58
C ASN A 33 -20.87 -21.51 -17.63
N GLY A 34 -20.60 -22.14 -16.48
CA GLY A 34 -20.47 -23.60 -16.37
C GLY A 34 -19.13 -24.18 -16.86
N VAL A 35 -18.17 -23.32 -17.26
CA VAL A 35 -16.82 -23.73 -17.64
C VAL A 35 -15.82 -23.21 -16.61
N ASN A 36 -14.91 -24.08 -16.17
CA ASN A 36 -13.79 -23.66 -15.33
C ASN A 36 -12.82 -22.82 -16.16
N THR A 37 -12.78 -21.52 -15.87
CA THR A 37 -11.85 -20.58 -16.50
C THR A 37 -10.83 -20.13 -15.46
N PHE A 38 -9.54 -20.18 -15.83
CA PHE A 38 -8.47 -19.67 -14.98
C PHE A 38 -8.46 -18.14 -15.07
N ILE A 39 -8.80 -17.48 -13.96
CA ILE A 39 -8.87 -16.03 -13.87
C ILE A 39 -7.80 -15.54 -12.90
N ASN A 40 -7.04 -14.54 -13.36
CA ASN A 40 -6.10 -13.80 -12.54
C ASN A 40 -6.84 -12.72 -11.76
N TYR A 41 -6.99 -12.91 -10.45
CA TYR A 41 -7.56 -11.91 -9.57
C TYR A 41 -6.57 -10.77 -9.34
N THR A 42 -6.88 -9.63 -9.96
CA THR A 42 -6.14 -8.38 -9.84
C THR A 42 -7.02 -7.36 -9.09
N ALA A 43 -6.42 -6.30 -8.54
CA ALA A 43 -7.16 -5.21 -7.89
C ALA A 43 -8.25 -4.56 -8.78
N LYS A 44 -8.16 -4.73 -10.11
CA LYS A 44 -9.13 -4.24 -11.10
C LYS A 44 -10.45 -5.00 -11.14
N GLU A 45 -10.47 -6.25 -10.69
CA GLU A 45 -11.64 -7.13 -10.78
C GLU A 45 -12.80 -6.68 -9.86
N ASN A 46 -12.50 -5.82 -8.89
CA ASN A 46 -13.50 -5.26 -7.99
C ASN A 46 -13.34 -3.75 -7.92
N LEU A 47 -14.35 -3.01 -8.39
CA LEU A 47 -14.35 -1.55 -8.41
C LEU A 47 -14.04 -0.93 -7.04
N PHE A 48 -14.51 -1.53 -5.96
CA PHE A 48 -14.26 -1.03 -4.61
C PHE A 48 -12.79 -1.18 -4.21
N ILE A 49 -12.17 -2.34 -4.51
CA ILE A 49 -10.75 -2.58 -4.26
C ILE A 49 -9.89 -1.70 -5.17
N LEU A 50 -10.29 -1.53 -6.44
CA LEU A 50 -9.61 -0.65 -7.38
C LEU A 50 -9.53 0.80 -6.86
N ILE A 51 -10.67 1.35 -6.42
CA ILE A 51 -10.75 2.71 -5.87
C ILE A 51 -9.85 2.83 -4.62
N LEU A 52 -9.90 1.84 -3.72
CA LEU A 52 -9.06 1.83 -2.52
C LEU A 52 -7.56 1.77 -2.86
N THR A 53 -7.15 0.89 -3.76
CA THR A 53 -5.75 0.76 -4.18
C THR A 53 -5.25 2.04 -4.85
N VAL A 54 -6.05 2.65 -5.74
CA VAL A 54 -5.70 3.94 -6.36
C VAL A 54 -5.62 5.04 -5.31
N ALA A 55 -6.56 5.08 -4.36
CA ALA A 55 -6.55 6.06 -3.28
C ALA A 55 -5.29 5.93 -2.41
N VAL A 56 -4.87 4.71 -2.05
CA VAL A 56 -3.62 4.45 -1.32
C VAL A 56 -2.41 4.90 -2.14
N ALA A 57 -2.34 4.54 -3.42
CA ALA A 57 -1.22 4.89 -4.30
C ALA A 57 -1.03 6.41 -4.43
N VAL A 58 -2.14 7.13 -4.69
CA VAL A 58 -2.16 8.59 -4.83
C VAL A 58 -1.92 9.28 -3.49
N ALA A 59 -2.56 8.84 -2.40
CA ALA A 59 -2.37 9.44 -1.09
C ALA A 59 -0.92 9.27 -0.59
N THR A 60 -0.30 8.12 -0.87
CA THR A 60 1.12 7.88 -0.55
C THR A 60 2.03 8.81 -1.35
N LEU A 61 1.73 9.03 -2.64
CA LEU A 61 2.47 9.96 -3.49
C LEU A 61 2.33 11.41 -3.01
N VAL A 62 1.11 11.85 -2.71
CA VAL A 62 0.82 13.19 -2.18
C VAL A 62 1.52 13.40 -0.82
N SER A 63 1.59 12.36 0.00
CA SER A 63 2.29 12.40 1.30
C SER A 63 3.78 12.73 1.19
N ILE A 64 4.41 12.53 0.02
CA ILE A 64 5.81 12.94 -0.23
C ILE A 64 5.94 14.47 -0.20
N PHE A 65 4.96 15.20 -0.75
CA PHE A 65 4.96 16.66 -0.82
C PHE A 65 4.58 17.31 0.50
N LEU A 66 3.97 16.56 1.42
CA LEU A 66 3.60 17.02 2.77
C LEU A 66 4.77 17.06 3.77
N TYR A 67 6.01 17.11 3.28
CA TYR A 67 7.24 17.09 4.10
C TYR A 67 7.39 18.28 5.05
N LYS A 68 6.58 19.34 4.88
CA LYS A 68 6.63 20.55 5.70
C LYS A 68 6.12 20.30 7.12
N ASP A 69 5.05 19.51 7.27
CA ASP A 69 4.38 19.24 8.53
C ASP A 69 4.50 17.77 8.94
N ARG A 70 5.63 17.41 9.57
CA ARG A 70 5.97 16.02 9.95
C ARG A 70 4.90 15.33 10.79
N LYS A 71 4.29 16.06 11.73
CA LYS A 71 3.18 15.55 12.57
C LYS A 71 1.94 15.19 11.73
N GLN A 72 1.61 16.01 10.73
CA GLN A 72 0.49 15.76 9.84
C GLN A 72 0.82 14.63 8.86
N GLN A 73 2.05 14.61 8.34
CA GLN A 73 2.56 13.54 7.49
C GLN A 73 2.49 12.17 8.18
N LEU A 74 2.88 12.08 9.45
CA LEU A 74 2.74 10.86 10.26
C LEU A 74 1.28 10.40 10.37
N LYS A 75 0.36 11.31 10.72
CA LYS A 75 -1.08 10.97 10.83
C LYS A 75 -1.63 10.44 9.52
N ILE A 76 -1.31 11.09 8.41
CA ILE A 76 -1.78 10.69 7.08
C ILE A 76 -1.22 9.31 6.70
N ILE A 77 0.08 9.07 6.91
CA ILE A 77 0.68 7.77 6.61
C ILE A 77 0.10 6.67 7.50
N SER A 78 -0.21 6.95 8.76
CA SER A 78 -0.92 6.00 9.63
C SER A 78 -2.30 5.65 9.08
N VAL A 79 -3.06 6.62 8.57
CA VAL A 79 -4.35 6.37 7.93
C VAL A 79 -4.17 5.54 6.66
N ILE A 80 -3.21 5.91 5.80
CA ILE A 80 -2.88 5.16 4.57
C ILE A 80 -2.53 3.71 4.90
N PHE A 81 -1.72 3.48 5.92
CA PHE A 81 -1.36 2.15 6.39
C PHE A 81 -2.58 1.33 6.80
N ILE A 82 -3.51 1.92 7.57
CA ILE A 82 -4.75 1.23 7.97
C ILE A 82 -5.58 0.87 6.73
N VAL A 83 -5.74 1.81 5.80
CA VAL A 83 -6.50 1.60 4.56
C VAL A 83 -5.88 0.50 3.68
N ASP A 84 -4.55 0.47 3.61
CA ASP A 84 -3.80 -0.56 2.88
C ASP A 84 -4.02 -1.95 3.48
N ILE A 85 -3.91 -2.10 4.81
CA ILE A 85 -4.20 -3.35 5.51
C ILE A 85 -5.65 -3.80 5.26
N VAL A 86 -6.62 -2.88 5.36
CA VAL A 86 -8.03 -3.19 5.04
C VAL A 86 -8.17 -3.67 3.60
N THR A 87 -7.47 -3.05 2.66
CA THR A 87 -7.48 -3.45 1.24
C THR A 87 -6.94 -4.86 1.05
N ILE A 88 -5.82 -5.21 1.69
CA ILE A 88 -5.24 -6.57 1.65
C ILE A 88 -6.22 -7.61 2.22
N VAL A 89 -6.85 -7.29 3.35
CA VAL A 89 -7.86 -8.17 3.98
C VAL A 89 -9.07 -8.37 3.05
N LEU A 90 -9.56 -7.30 2.42
CA LEU A 90 -10.66 -7.38 1.45
C LEU A 90 -10.30 -8.22 0.23
N ILE A 91 -9.08 -8.08 -0.29
CA ILE A 91 -8.56 -8.90 -1.39
C ILE A 91 -8.56 -10.37 -0.98
N TYR A 92 -8.04 -10.69 0.22
CA TYR A 92 -8.01 -12.05 0.75
C TYR A 92 -9.43 -12.64 0.93
N PHE A 93 -10.41 -11.86 1.40
CA PHE A 93 -11.79 -12.35 1.47
C PHE A 93 -12.39 -12.64 0.09
N ASN A 94 -11.98 -11.92 -0.95
CA ASN A 94 -12.44 -12.19 -2.31
C ASN A 94 -11.77 -13.43 -2.92
N THR A 95 -10.57 -13.84 -2.49
CA THR A 95 -9.96 -15.09 -2.97
C THR A 95 -10.76 -16.32 -2.52
N LYS A 96 -11.49 -16.25 -1.40
CA LYS A 96 -12.41 -17.31 -0.94
C LYS A 96 -13.59 -17.57 -1.87
N LYS A 97 -13.84 -16.69 -2.85
CA LYS A 97 -14.89 -16.88 -3.87
C LYS A 97 -14.44 -17.76 -5.05
N PHE A 98 -13.17 -18.14 -5.09
CA PHE A 98 -12.63 -19.06 -6.09
C PHE A 98 -12.74 -20.49 -5.57
N GLU A 99 -13.07 -21.44 -6.45
CA GLU A 99 -13.19 -22.85 -6.06
C GLU A 99 -11.84 -23.51 -5.84
N SER A 100 -10.84 -23.11 -6.64
CA SER A 100 -9.46 -23.57 -6.52
C SER A 100 -8.52 -22.50 -7.06
N GLY A 101 -7.33 -22.40 -6.48
CA GLY A 101 -6.32 -21.46 -6.95
C GLY A 101 -5.13 -21.39 -6.03
N THR A 102 -4.17 -20.56 -6.41
CA THR A 102 -2.95 -20.32 -5.65
C THR A 102 -2.62 -18.83 -5.62
N PHE A 103 -1.88 -18.42 -4.59
CA PHE A 103 -1.32 -17.07 -4.54
C PHE A 103 -0.30 -16.91 -5.66
N ALA A 104 -0.41 -15.81 -6.41
CA ALA A 104 0.59 -15.48 -7.41
C ALA A 104 1.90 -15.06 -6.70
N LEU A 105 3.05 -15.26 -7.34
CA LEU A 105 4.33 -14.78 -6.80
C LEU A 105 4.32 -13.26 -6.54
N SER A 106 3.59 -12.52 -7.38
CA SER A 106 3.37 -11.08 -7.24
C SER A 106 2.54 -10.67 -6.02
N SER A 107 1.89 -11.61 -5.31
CA SER A 107 1.21 -11.33 -4.04
C SER A 107 2.15 -10.72 -2.99
N ILE A 108 3.46 -11.01 -3.08
CA ILE A 108 4.48 -10.43 -2.21
C ILE A 108 4.53 -8.89 -2.30
N ILE A 109 4.16 -8.30 -3.45
CA ILE A 109 4.11 -6.85 -3.65
C ILE A 109 3.08 -6.21 -2.71
N TYR A 110 1.93 -6.86 -2.53
CA TYR A 110 0.86 -6.37 -1.66
C TYR A 110 1.31 -6.35 -0.21
N PHE A 111 2.05 -7.36 0.23
CA PHE A 111 2.60 -7.41 1.59
C PHE A 111 3.84 -6.52 1.79
N ALA A 112 4.54 -6.15 0.71
CA ALA A 112 5.69 -5.25 0.78
C ALA A 112 5.28 -3.77 1.03
N ILE A 113 4.14 -3.33 0.48
CA ILE A 113 3.60 -1.96 0.68
C ILE A 113 3.53 -1.56 2.17
N PRO A 114 2.87 -2.33 3.06
CA PRO A 114 2.75 -1.94 4.47
C PRO A 114 4.11 -1.89 5.18
N VAL A 115 5.07 -2.73 4.77
CA VAL A 115 6.44 -2.70 5.30
C VAL A 115 7.13 -1.37 4.97
N PHE A 116 7.03 -0.91 3.72
CA PHE A 116 7.61 0.37 3.31
C PHE A 116 6.89 1.57 3.96
N LEU A 117 5.58 1.50 4.18
CA LEU A 117 4.84 2.51 4.94
C LEU A 117 5.31 2.60 6.39
N ILE A 118 5.57 1.46 7.05
CA ILE A 118 6.15 1.43 8.41
C ILE A 118 7.55 2.04 8.41
N LEU A 119 8.42 1.69 7.45
CA LEU A 119 9.76 2.27 7.34
C LEU A 119 9.72 3.79 7.14
N ALA A 120 8.79 4.28 6.31
CA ALA A 120 8.55 5.70 6.15
C ALA A 120 8.12 6.36 7.47
N MET A 121 7.19 5.74 8.20
CA MET A 121 6.70 6.25 9.49
C MET A 121 7.81 6.32 10.54
N LEU A 122 8.65 5.29 10.64
CA LEU A 122 9.80 5.25 11.54
C LEU A 122 10.83 6.34 11.20
N ALA A 123 11.08 6.56 9.90
CA ALA A 123 11.98 7.62 9.44
C ALA A 123 11.46 9.02 9.84
N ILE A 124 10.17 9.30 9.65
CA ILE A 124 9.56 10.58 10.02
C ILE A 124 9.59 10.78 11.54
N TRP A 125 9.32 9.72 12.31
CA TRP A 125 9.35 9.80 13.77
C TRP A 125 10.75 10.11 14.32
N LYS A 126 11.78 9.49 13.75
CA LYS A 126 13.18 9.79 14.08
C LYS A 126 13.52 11.24 13.77
N ASP A 127 13.09 11.73 12.61
CA ASP A 127 13.29 13.12 12.19
C ASP A 127 12.61 14.13 13.12
N GLU A 128 11.36 13.87 13.52
CA GLU A 128 10.62 14.70 14.47
C GLU A 128 11.33 14.76 15.83
N LYS A 129 11.88 13.63 16.30
CA LYS A 129 12.61 13.56 17.57
C LYS A 129 13.90 14.39 17.54
N LEU A 130 14.64 14.36 16.42
CA LEU A 130 15.88 15.13 16.23
C LEU A 130 15.62 16.65 16.28
N VAL A 131 14.53 17.11 15.64
CA VAL A 131 14.15 18.53 15.67
C VAL A 131 13.79 18.96 17.09
N LYS A 132 12.99 18.17 17.81
CA LYS A 132 12.63 18.45 19.21
C LYS A 132 13.82 18.48 20.15
N SER A 133 14.82 17.62 19.95
CA SER A 133 16.03 17.65 20.79
C SER A 133 16.90 18.88 20.52
N ALA A 134 16.94 19.38 19.29
CA ALA A 134 17.69 20.59 18.95
C ALA A 134 17.02 21.86 19.52
N ASP A 135 15.69 21.92 19.53
CA ASP A 135 14.94 23.03 20.12
C ASP A 135 15.09 23.14 21.64
N ARG A 136 15.34 22.03 22.34
CA ARG A 136 15.55 22.02 23.80
C ARG A 136 16.90 22.61 24.24
N LEU A 137 17.84 22.79 23.31
CA LEU A 137 19.18 23.32 23.56
C LEU A 137 19.31 24.80 23.22
N ARG A 138 18.26 25.43 22.67
CA ARG A 138 18.21 26.86 22.33
C ARG A 138 17.34 27.59 23.35
#